data_AF-A0A9X6ZQG0-F1
#
_entry.id   AF-A0A9X6ZQG0-F1
#
_cell.length_a   1.000
_cell.length_b   1.000
_cell.length_c   1.000
_cell.angle_alpha   90.00
_cell.angle_beta   90.00
_cell.angle_gamma   90.00
#
_symmetry.space_group_name_H-M   'P 1'
#
loop_
_entity.id
_entity.type
_entity.pdbx_description
1 polymer ?
#
loop_
_entity_poly.entity_id
_entity_poly.type
_entity_poly.pdbx_seq_one_letter_code
_entity_poly.pdbx_strand_id
1 'polypeptide(L)'
;MITERNKNILNKLMEYTIPKDIVPVYDLLAKYPERLRFVKDHNGVKNLVFISTAPSESFIFEVPYFSIITKKKGKAPHTFESKVSYTPEDIYKEIETFFKSTNEILFVGIGFAENEVTKEDYLEILNMMEETKCNIVDAFVTLRRFPDWYNEEAELPFYINKEKEYLKQFEESEKAFLIQKKQEILSSLHQVVEENDEEKFHKLSNQIRNINKQLKEYAKQ
;
A
#
# COMPACT_ATOMS: atom_id res chain seq x y z
N MET A 1 8.79 -8.19 -15.01
CA MET A 1 7.58 -7.57 -15.58
C MET A 1 7.23 -6.25 -14.89
N ILE A 2 7.05 -6.21 -13.56
CA ILE A 2 6.69 -4.97 -12.83
C ILE A 2 7.71 -3.83 -13.04
N THR A 3 9.01 -4.13 -13.01
CA THR A 3 10.07 -3.12 -13.22
C THR A 3 10.00 -2.43 -14.58
N GLU A 4 9.87 -3.20 -15.67
CA GLU A 4 9.79 -2.64 -17.03
C GLU A 4 8.49 -1.86 -17.26
N ARG A 5 7.38 -2.36 -16.72
CA ARG A 5 6.10 -1.66 -16.68
C ARG A 5 6.21 -0.29 -16.00
N ASN A 6 6.82 -0.25 -14.82
CA ASN A 6 6.98 0.99 -14.07
C ASN A 6 7.94 1.98 -14.76
N LYS A 7 9.01 1.48 -15.40
CA LYS A 7 9.86 2.32 -16.26
C LYS A 7 9.08 2.91 -17.43
N ASN A 8 8.22 2.13 -18.08
CA ASN A 8 7.39 2.61 -19.18
C ASN A 8 6.42 3.70 -18.73
N ILE A 9 5.78 3.54 -17.57
CA ILE A 9 4.93 4.57 -16.98
C ILE A 9 5.72 5.85 -16.72
N LEU A 10 6.89 5.74 -16.06
CA LEU A 10 7.75 6.89 -15.83
C LEU A 10 8.10 7.56 -17.16
N ASN A 11 8.64 6.84 -18.13
CA ASN A 11 9.01 7.41 -19.43
C ASN A 11 7.84 8.14 -20.12
N LYS A 12 6.62 7.60 -20.07
CA LYS A 12 5.42 8.28 -20.59
C LYS A 12 5.07 9.54 -19.83
N LEU A 13 5.27 9.58 -18.51
CA LEU A 13 5.04 10.79 -17.71
C LEU A 13 5.96 11.96 -18.10
N MET A 14 7.12 11.70 -18.72
CA MET A 14 7.99 12.76 -19.25
C MET A 14 7.39 13.48 -20.47
N GLU A 15 6.39 12.89 -21.13
CA GLU A 15 5.63 13.55 -22.19
C GLU A 15 4.64 14.60 -21.64
N TYR A 16 4.41 14.58 -20.33
CA TYR A 16 3.56 15.52 -19.61
C TYR A 16 4.38 16.62 -18.93
N THR A 17 3.71 17.72 -18.56
CA THR A 17 4.34 18.80 -17.79
C THR A 17 4.60 18.31 -16.37
N ILE A 18 5.87 18.29 -15.95
CA ILE A 18 6.27 18.03 -14.55
C ILE A 18 6.77 19.34 -13.94
N PRO A 19 6.31 19.74 -12.74
CA PRO A 19 6.84 20.91 -12.03
C PRO A 19 8.37 20.83 -11.91
N LYS A 20 9.09 21.88 -12.34
CA LYS A 20 10.56 21.85 -12.45
C LYS A 20 11.26 21.57 -11.12
N ASP A 21 10.66 22.02 -10.04
CA ASP A 21 11.12 21.87 -8.67
C ASP A 21 10.96 20.44 -8.14
N ILE A 22 10.00 19.66 -8.65
CA ILE A 22 9.79 18.25 -8.27
C ILE A 22 10.57 17.25 -9.15
N VAL A 23 11.23 17.70 -10.22
CA VAL A 23 12.04 16.86 -11.12
C VAL A 23 13.08 16.01 -10.35
N PRO A 24 13.81 16.51 -9.34
CA PRO A 24 14.75 15.67 -8.59
C PRO A 24 14.10 14.48 -7.88
N VAL A 25 12.84 14.64 -7.43
CA VAL A 25 12.06 13.54 -6.85
C VAL A 25 11.70 12.54 -7.94
N TYR A 26 11.28 13.01 -9.10
CA TYR A 26 10.98 12.14 -10.24
C TYR A 26 12.22 11.32 -10.67
N ASP A 27 13.40 11.94 -10.78
CA ASP A 27 14.66 11.25 -11.07
C ASP A 27 15.02 10.21 -10.02
N LEU A 28 14.68 10.47 -8.75
CA LEU A 28 14.86 9.51 -7.67
C LEU A 28 13.93 8.29 -7.84
N LEU A 29 12.67 8.48 -8.24
CA LEU A 29 11.74 7.39 -8.52
C LEU A 29 12.26 6.49 -9.65
N ALA A 30 12.82 7.08 -10.71
CA ALA A 30 13.37 6.36 -11.85
C ALA A 30 14.57 5.45 -11.53
N LYS A 31 15.22 5.66 -10.37
CA LYS A 31 16.31 4.79 -9.89
C LYS A 31 15.82 3.51 -9.21
N TYR A 32 14.56 3.47 -8.75
CA TYR A 32 13.98 2.34 -8.01
C TYR A 32 12.65 1.83 -8.61
N PRO A 33 12.54 1.59 -9.92
CA PRO A 33 11.29 1.24 -10.58
C PRO A 33 10.66 -0.06 -10.04
N GLU A 34 11.46 -1.00 -9.53
CA GLU A 34 10.98 -2.24 -8.92
C GLU A 34 10.27 -2.04 -7.57
N ARG A 35 10.42 -0.87 -6.96
CA ARG A 35 9.83 -0.53 -5.66
C ARG A 35 8.64 0.42 -5.76
N LEU A 36 8.09 0.61 -6.97
CA LEU A 36 6.96 1.50 -7.20
C LEU A 36 5.67 0.73 -7.48
N ARG A 37 4.54 1.27 -7.02
CA ARG A 37 3.20 0.90 -7.52
C ARG A 37 2.41 2.16 -7.82
N PHE A 38 1.94 2.30 -9.05
CA PHE A 38 1.13 3.45 -9.46
C PHE A 38 -0.31 3.28 -9.03
N VAL A 39 -0.90 4.36 -8.49
CA VAL A 39 -2.27 4.35 -7.96
C VAL A 39 -3.09 5.51 -8.49
N LYS A 40 -4.38 5.24 -8.73
CA LYS A 40 -5.34 6.25 -9.22
C LYS A 40 -5.83 7.22 -8.14
N ASP A 41 -5.59 6.89 -6.88
CA ASP A 41 -5.98 7.72 -5.75
C ASP A 41 -5.04 7.55 -4.55
N HIS A 42 -5.06 8.49 -3.62
CA HIS A 42 -4.19 8.51 -2.44
C HIS A 42 -4.89 8.13 -1.14
N ASN A 43 -6.23 8.05 -1.15
CA ASN A 43 -7.04 7.77 0.02
C ASN A 43 -6.68 6.41 0.67
N GLY A 44 -6.26 6.47 1.94
CA GLY A 44 -5.90 5.28 2.72
C GLY A 44 -4.56 4.64 2.35
N VAL A 45 -3.77 5.24 1.47
CA VAL A 45 -2.47 4.71 1.04
C VAL A 45 -1.35 5.27 1.92
N LYS A 46 -0.50 4.38 2.45
CA LYS A 46 0.72 4.73 3.19
C LYS A 46 1.91 4.73 2.23
N ASN A 47 2.97 5.46 2.57
CA ASN A 47 4.20 5.53 1.76
C ASN A 47 3.87 5.95 0.33
N LEU A 48 3.28 7.12 0.17
CA LEU A 48 2.81 7.64 -1.10
C LEU A 48 3.53 8.92 -1.45
N VAL A 49 3.81 9.11 -2.74
CA VAL A 49 4.10 10.41 -3.34
C VAL A 49 3.03 10.72 -4.38
N PHE A 50 2.53 11.95 -4.36
CA PHE A 50 1.62 12.48 -5.36
C PHE A 50 2.34 13.56 -6.16
N ILE A 51 2.20 13.52 -7.49
CA ILE A 51 2.72 14.52 -8.41
C ILE A 51 1.61 14.87 -9.40
N SER A 52 1.26 16.15 -9.47
CA SER A 52 0.35 16.68 -10.48
C SER A 52 1.14 17.02 -11.75
N THR A 53 0.60 16.61 -12.90
CA THR A 53 1.04 17.08 -14.21
C THR A 53 0.21 18.26 -14.70
N ALA A 54 -0.81 18.66 -13.95
CA ALA A 54 -1.66 19.79 -14.28
C ALA A 54 -0.97 21.11 -13.89
N PRO A 55 -1.18 22.21 -14.64
CA PRO A 55 -0.70 23.53 -14.26
C PRO A 55 -1.25 23.94 -12.88
N SER A 56 -0.46 24.71 -12.12
CA SER A 56 -0.79 25.16 -10.75
C SER A 56 -2.06 26.01 -10.63
N GLU A 57 -2.62 26.46 -11.75
CA GLU A 57 -3.86 27.24 -11.81
C GLU A 57 -5.12 26.36 -11.93
N SER A 58 -4.96 25.04 -12.09
CA SER A 58 -6.08 24.09 -12.17
C SER A 58 -6.66 23.82 -10.77
N PHE A 59 -7.99 23.95 -10.66
CA PHE A 59 -8.73 24.16 -9.41
C PHE A 59 -8.77 22.95 -8.44
N ILE A 60 -8.40 21.75 -8.88
CA ILE A 60 -8.80 20.50 -8.20
C ILE A 60 -7.72 19.96 -7.27
N PHE A 61 -6.45 20.23 -7.57
CA PHE A 61 -5.35 19.79 -6.72
C PHE A 61 -4.92 20.98 -5.84
N GLU A 62 -5.32 20.95 -4.56
CA GLU A 62 -4.94 21.98 -3.57
C GLU A 62 -3.42 22.18 -3.49
N VAL A 63 -2.66 21.13 -3.85
CA VAL A 63 -1.19 21.15 -3.93
C VAL A 63 -0.71 20.40 -5.18
N PRO A 64 0.33 20.91 -5.88
CA PRO A 64 0.87 20.27 -7.09
C PRO A 64 1.65 18.97 -6.78
N TYR A 65 2.05 18.77 -5.53
CA TYR A 65 2.72 17.56 -5.09
C TYR A 65 2.66 17.46 -3.56
N PHE A 66 2.72 16.24 -3.04
CA PHE A 66 2.93 15.95 -1.63
C PHE A 66 3.47 14.54 -1.45
N SER A 67 3.96 14.22 -0.26
CA SER A 67 4.24 12.82 0.11
C SER A 67 3.70 12.51 1.51
N ILE A 68 3.38 11.23 1.73
CA ILE A 68 2.96 10.66 3.00
C ILE A 68 3.86 9.45 3.26
N ILE A 69 4.85 9.60 4.15
CA ILE A 69 5.74 8.49 4.53
C ILE A 69 5.41 8.04 5.95
N THR A 70 5.13 6.75 6.11
CA THR A 70 4.81 6.15 7.41
C THR A 70 6.04 5.42 7.95
N LYS A 71 6.45 5.74 9.18
CA LYS A 71 7.58 5.10 9.85
C LYS A 71 7.12 4.46 11.16
N LYS A 72 7.80 3.38 11.57
CA LYS A 72 7.59 2.79 12.90
C LYS A 72 8.18 3.72 13.97
N LYS A 73 7.36 4.12 14.95
CA LYS A 73 7.76 5.01 16.03
C LYS A 73 8.20 4.19 17.24
N GLY A 74 9.48 4.26 17.58
CA GLY A 74 10.04 3.64 18.79
C GLY A 74 10.15 2.11 18.73
N LYS A 75 10.35 1.49 19.91
CA LYS A 75 10.52 0.02 20.06
C LYS A 75 9.21 -0.74 20.26
N ALA A 76 8.10 -0.04 20.47
CA ALA A 76 6.81 -0.68 20.72
C ALA A 76 6.26 -1.31 19.42
N PRO A 77 5.66 -2.52 19.50
CA PRO A 77 4.94 -3.09 18.36
C PRO A 77 3.73 -2.21 18.01
N HIS A 78 3.52 -1.98 16.71
CA HIS A 78 2.37 -1.29 16.10
C HIS A 78 2.23 0.24 16.26
N THR A 79 3.22 0.96 16.80
CA THR A 79 3.21 2.44 16.74
C THR A 79 3.78 2.92 15.40
N PHE A 80 2.94 3.55 14.58
CA PHE A 80 3.33 4.14 13.31
C PHE A 80 3.06 5.65 13.32
N GLU A 81 3.96 6.42 12.69
CA GLU A 81 3.83 7.86 12.51
C GLU A 81 3.92 8.18 11.03
N SER A 82 2.89 8.85 10.50
CA SER A 82 2.87 9.34 9.12
C SER A 82 3.31 10.79 9.10
N LYS A 83 4.32 11.10 8.29
CA LYS A 83 4.73 12.47 8.00
C LYS A 83 4.22 12.86 6.63
N VAL A 84 3.57 14.02 6.55
CA VAL A 84 3.16 14.64 5.29
C VAL A 84 4.13 15.77 4.95
N SER A 85 4.65 15.77 3.73
CA SER A 85 5.59 16.78 3.23
C SER A 85 5.06 17.41 1.95
N TYR A 86 5.16 18.74 1.87
CA TYR A 86 4.63 19.55 0.77
C TYR A 86 5.71 20.37 0.05
N THR A 87 6.96 20.39 0.53
CA THR A 87 8.07 21.06 -0.14
C THR A 87 8.90 20.05 -0.94
N PRO A 88 9.41 20.40 -2.13
CA PRO A 88 10.21 19.49 -2.94
C PRO A 88 11.42 18.91 -2.20
N GLU A 89 12.11 19.73 -1.39
CA GLU A 89 13.27 19.31 -0.62
C GLU A 89 12.93 18.29 0.46
N ASP A 90 11.82 18.49 1.19
CA ASP A 90 11.41 17.54 2.22
C ASP A 90 10.88 16.25 1.59
N ILE A 91 10.11 16.35 0.50
CA ILE A 91 9.64 15.18 -0.26
C ILE A 91 10.83 14.35 -0.73
N TYR A 92 11.84 14.99 -1.33
CA TYR A 92 13.07 14.30 -1.76
C TYR A 92 13.75 13.59 -0.60
N LYS A 93 13.99 14.29 0.52
CA LYS A 93 14.66 13.71 1.70
C LYS A 93 13.88 12.54 2.29
N GLU A 94 12.56 12.64 2.37
CA GLU A 94 11.71 11.58 2.93
C GLU A 94 11.70 10.35 2.03
N ILE A 95 11.57 10.52 0.71
CA ILE A 95 11.62 9.41 -0.25
C ILE A 95 13.01 8.77 -0.30
N GLU A 96 14.07 9.58 -0.28
CA GLU A 96 15.45 9.08 -0.26
C GLU A 96 15.70 8.25 1.01
N THR A 97 15.24 8.75 2.16
CA THR A 97 15.32 8.02 3.43
C THR A 97 14.50 6.73 3.38
N PHE A 98 13.30 6.77 2.79
CA PHE A 98 12.44 5.60 2.65
C PHE A 98 13.12 4.49 1.84
N PHE A 99 13.71 4.81 0.69
CA PHE A 99 14.41 3.82 -0.14
C PHE A 99 15.67 3.29 0.55
N LYS A 100 16.42 4.13 1.28
CA LYS A 100 17.63 3.70 2.01
C LYS A 100 17.33 2.83 3.23
N SER A 101 16.20 3.04 3.91
CA SER A 101 15.91 2.45 5.22
C SER A 101 14.95 1.27 5.21
N THR A 102 14.24 1.05 4.10
CA THR A 102 13.23 0.00 3.98
C THR A 102 13.37 -0.74 2.66
N ASN A 103 12.72 -1.90 2.52
CA ASN A 103 12.48 -2.59 1.25
C ASN A 103 11.00 -2.51 0.83
N GLU A 104 10.23 -1.60 1.43
CA GLU A 104 8.80 -1.45 1.17
C GLU A 104 8.53 -0.81 -0.20
N ILE A 105 7.30 -0.97 -0.69
CA ILE A 105 6.80 -0.34 -1.91
C ILE A 105 6.43 1.12 -1.61
N LEU A 106 6.87 2.03 -2.48
CA LEU A 106 6.38 3.40 -2.55
C LEU A 106 5.23 3.46 -3.57
N PHE A 107 4.10 4.00 -3.14
CA PHE A 107 2.97 4.24 -4.03
C PHE A 107 3.13 5.60 -4.71
N VAL A 108 2.79 5.66 -5.99
CA VAL A 108 2.93 6.88 -6.81
C VAL A 108 1.57 7.25 -7.39
N GLY A 109 0.99 8.34 -6.89
CA GLY A 109 -0.23 8.93 -7.44
C GLY A 109 0.11 10.02 -8.45
N ILE A 110 -0.54 10.00 -9.61
CA ILE A 110 -0.37 11.03 -10.63
C ILE A 110 -1.68 11.78 -10.86
N GLY A 111 -1.63 13.10 -10.72
CA GLY A 111 -2.72 14.00 -11.04
C GLY A 111 -2.63 14.48 -12.49
N PHE A 112 -3.33 13.81 -13.41
CA PHE A 112 -3.40 14.21 -14.81
C PHE A 112 -4.22 15.49 -15.03
N ALA A 113 -3.86 16.29 -16.03
CA ALA A 113 -4.65 17.46 -16.43
C ALA A 113 -6.02 17.04 -17.00
N GLU A 114 -6.09 15.85 -17.61
CA GLU A 114 -7.33 15.22 -18.08
C GLU A 114 -8.32 14.92 -16.94
N ASN A 115 -7.88 14.93 -15.67
CA ASN A 115 -8.75 14.86 -14.50
C ASN A 115 -9.45 16.19 -14.17
N GLU A 116 -9.26 17.25 -14.98
CA GLU A 116 -9.95 18.51 -14.77
C GLU A 116 -11.47 18.33 -14.98
N VAL A 117 -12.20 18.37 -13.87
CA VAL A 117 -13.65 18.36 -13.79
C VAL A 117 -14.17 19.62 -14.44
N THR A 118 -14.87 19.44 -15.56
CA THR A 118 -15.54 20.52 -16.28
C THR A 118 -16.78 21.00 -15.52
N LYS A 119 -17.41 22.10 -15.96
CA LYS A 119 -18.66 22.58 -15.35
C LYS A 119 -19.78 21.57 -15.50
N GLU A 120 -19.80 20.86 -16.61
CA GLU A 120 -20.73 19.77 -16.92
C GLU A 120 -20.54 18.61 -15.93
N ASP A 121 -19.28 18.23 -15.66
CA ASP A 121 -18.95 17.19 -14.68
C ASP A 121 -19.38 17.60 -13.26
N TYR A 122 -19.33 18.89 -12.91
CA TYR A 122 -19.79 19.37 -11.61
C TYR A 122 -21.30 19.22 -11.42
N LEU A 123 -22.08 19.42 -12.48
CA LEU A 123 -23.53 19.17 -12.45
C LEU A 123 -23.81 17.67 -12.27
N GLU A 124 -23.03 16.82 -12.92
CA GLU A 124 -23.11 15.37 -12.78
C GLU A 124 -22.74 14.91 -11.36
N ILE A 125 -21.70 15.49 -10.75
CA ILE A 125 -21.34 15.27 -9.33
C ILE A 125 -22.53 15.60 -8.42
N LEU A 126 -23.15 16.77 -8.60
CA LEU A 126 -24.27 17.20 -7.76
C LEU A 126 -25.47 16.26 -7.90
N ASN A 127 -25.81 15.86 -9.13
CA ASN A 127 -26.87 14.88 -9.38
C ASN A 127 -26.55 13.53 -8.72
N MET A 128 -25.30 13.06 -8.85
CA MET A 128 -24.86 11.79 -8.27
C MET A 128 -24.90 11.82 -6.74
N MET A 129 -24.51 12.94 -6.12
CA MET A 129 -24.62 13.16 -4.68
C MET A 129 -26.08 13.18 -4.22
N GLU A 130 -26.99 13.79 -4.99
CA GLU A 130 -28.42 13.84 -4.67
C GLU A 130 -29.07 12.45 -4.78
N GLU A 131 -28.73 11.68 -5.81
CA GLU A 131 -29.28 10.35 -6.06
C GLU A 131 -28.74 9.28 -5.10
N THR A 132 -27.43 9.28 -4.86
CA THR A 132 -26.76 8.21 -4.10
C THR A 132 -26.47 8.58 -2.63
N LYS A 133 -26.66 9.85 -2.25
CA LYS A 133 -26.27 10.41 -0.95
C LYS A 133 -24.78 10.21 -0.61
N CYS A 134 -23.93 9.98 -1.61
CA CYS A 134 -22.49 9.93 -1.41
C CYS A 134 -21.93 11.32 -1.10
N ASN A 135 -20.73 11.36 -0.50
CA ASN A 135 -20.05 12.63 -0.27
C ASN A 135 -19.39 13.11 -1.57
N ILE A 136 -19.02 14.40 -1.60
CA ILE A 136 -18.46 15.03 -2.80
C ILE A 136 -17.15 14.36 -3.27
N VAL A 137 -16.35 13.83 -2.34
CA VAL A 137 -15.07 13.17 -2.65
C VAL A 137 -15.32 11.86 -3.39
N ASP A 138 -16.29 11.06 -2.95
CA ASP A 138 -16.66 9.80 -3.60
C ASP A 138 -17.20 10.04 -5.02
N ALA A 139 -18.03 11.08 -5.19
CA ALA A 139 -18.55 11.50 -6.49
C ALA A 139 -17.45 12.07 -7.42
N PHE A 140 -16.44 12.73 -6.87
CA PHE A 140 -15.27 13.17 -7.65
C PHE A 140 -14.45 11.99 -8.16
N VAL A 141 -14.26 10.95 -7.32
CA VAL A 141 -13.47 9.77 -7.69
C VAL A 141 -14.10 8.99 -8.86
N THR A 142 -15.43 8.92 -8.94
CA THR A 142 -16.14 8.22 -10.02
C THR A 142 -16.02 8.90 -11.39
N LEU A 143 -15.74 10.20 -11.43
CA LEU A 143 -15.66 10.99 -12.66
C LEU A 143 -14.22 11.29 -13.11
N ARG A 144 -13.21 10.81 -12.37
CA ARG A 144 -11.80 10.99 -12.76
C ARG A 144 -11.50 10.26 -14.08
N ARG A 145 -10.86 10.99 -15.00
CA ARG A 145 -10.45 10.50 -16.31
C ARG A 145 -8.93 10.37 -16.35
N PHE A 146 -8.47 9.15 -16.61
CA PHE A 146 -7.05 8.87 -16.78
C PHE A 146 -6.75 8.58 -18.26
N PRO A 147 -5.54 8.88 -18.75
CA PRO A 147 -5.09 8.35 -20.03
C PRO A 147 -5.22 6.83 -20.06
N ASP A 148 -5.66 6.25 -21.17
CA ASP A 148 -5.95 4.82 -21.28
C ASP A 148 -4.80 3.94 -20.78
N TRP A 149 -3.57 4.30 -21.18
CA TRP A 149 -2.37 3.60 -20.77
C TRP A 149 -2.12 3.64 -19.26
N TYR A 150 -2.52 4.70 -18.57
CA TYR A 150 -2.40 4.80 -17.11
C TYR A 150 -3.56 4.07 -16.44
N ASN A 151 -4.75 4.09 -17.05
CA ASN A 151 -5.93 3.40 -16.55
C ASN A 151 -5.74 1.88 -16.51
N GLU A 152 -5.04 1.31 -17.48
CA GLU A 152 -4.70 -0.11 -17.54
C GLU A 152 -3.63 -0.52 -16.51
N GLU A 153 -2.73 0.40 -16.16
CA GLU A 153 -1.52 0.07 -15.40
C GLU A 153 -1.59 0.45 -13.92
N ALA A 154 -2.30 1.52 -13.59
CA ALA A 154 -2.45 2.01 -12.23
C ALA A 154 -3.59 1.30 -11.48
N GLU A 155 -3.41 1.12 -10.18
CA GLU A 155 -4.34 0.38 -9.35
C GLU A 155 -5.26 1.30 -8.55
N LEU A 156 -6.47 0.83 -8.23
CA LEU A 156 -7.31 1.51 -7.23
C LEU A 156 -6.83 1.14 -5.82
N PRO A 157 -6.67 2.12 -4.90
CA PRO A 157 -6.27 1.85 -3.51
C PRO A 157 -7.10 0.80 -2.79
N PHE A 158 -8.38 0.68 -3.16
CA PHE A 158 -9.28 -0.34 -2.65
C PHE A 158 -8.72 -1.77 -2.81
N TYR A 159 -8.11 -2.10 -3.95
CA TYR A 159 -7.52 -3.43 -4.18
C TYR A 159 -6.30 -3.67 -3.29
N ILE A 160 -5.50 -2.63 -3.05
CA ILE A 160 -4.33 -2.69 -2.16
C ILE A 160 -4.77 -2.89 -0.69
N ASN A 161 -5.84 -2.21 -0.27
CA ASN A 161 -6.36 -2.35 1.08
C ASN A 161 -7.05 -3.71 1.29
N LYS A 162 -7.80 -4.21 0.29
CA LYS A 162 -8.35 -5.57 0.31
C LYS A 162 -7.26 -6.64 0.33
N GLU A 163 -6.20 -6.49 -0.44
CA GLU A 163 -5.05 -7.41 -0.43
C GLU A 163 -4.47 -7.53 1.00
N LYS A 164 -4.32 -6.40 1.71
CA LYS A 164 -3.89 -6.40 3.11
C LYS A 164 -4.88 -7.07 4.05
N GLU A 165 -6.18 -6.82 3.89
CA GLU A 165 -7.21 -7.47 4.69
C GLU A 165 -7.21 -8.99 4.48
N TYR A 166 -7.12 -9.45 3.23
CA TYR A 166 -7.02 -10.88 2.91
C TYR A 166 -5.76 -11.50 3.49
N LEU A 167 -4.60 -10.86 3.37
CA LEU A 167 -3.36 -11.34 3.96
C LEU A 167 -3.47 -11.45 5.48
N LYS A 168 -4.05 -10.44 6.14
CA LYS A 168 -4.27 -10.48 7.59
C LYS A 168 -5.22 -11.61 7.99
N GLN A 169 -6.32 -11.80 7.27
CA GLN A 169 -7.25 -12.91 7.50
C GLN A 169 -6.57 -14.27 7.30
N PHE A 170 -5.69 -14.38 6.30
CA PHE A 170 -4.91 -15.59 6.06
C PHE A 170 -3.93 -15.87 7.20
N GLU A 171 -3.19 -14.87 7.68
CA GLU A 171 -2.30 -14.98 8.84
C GLU A 171 -3.06 -15.38 10.11
N GLU A 172 -4.23 -14.78 10.35
CA GLU A 172 -5.10 -15.13 11.48
C GLU A 172 -5.62 -16.58 11.37
N SER A 173 -6.00 -17.02 10.17
CA SER A 173 -6.44 -18.39 9.88
C SER A 173 -5.31 -19.40 10.08
N GLU A 174 -4.11 -19.12 9.58
CA GLU A 174 -2.93 -19.97 9.74
C GLU A 174 -2.54 -20.10 11.21
N LYS A 175 -2.56 -18.99 11.96
CA LYS A 175 -2.33 -18.99 13.40
C LYS A 175 -3.37 -19.83 14.15
N ALA A 176 -4.65 -19.71 13.79
CA ALA A 176 -5.73 -20.51 14.39
C ALA A 176 -5.52 -22.01 14.11
N PHE A 177 -5.18 -22.36 12.87
CA PHE A 177 -4.84 -23.74 12.48
C PHE A 177 -3.66 -24.30 13.27
N LEU A 178 -2.58 -23.54 13.44
CA LEU A 178 -1.41 -23.95 14.23
C LEU A 178 -1.77 -24.17 15.71
N ILE A 179 -2.63 -23.32 16.29
CA ILE A 179 -3.11 -23.48 17.67
C ILE A 179 -3.97 -24.74 17.80
N GLN A 180 -4.91 -24.96 16.88
CA GLN A 180 -5.74 -26.16 16.86
C GLN A 180 -4.89 -27.43 16.76
N LYS A 181 -3.95 -27.47 15.80
CA LYS A 181 -3.06 -28.61 15.60
C LYS A 181 -2.17 -28.88 16.82
N LYS A 182 -1.73 -27.83 17.53
CA LYS A 182 -1.02 -27.98 18.79
C LYS A 182 -1.90 -28.61 19.87
N GLN A 183 -3.17 -28.21 19.98
CA GLN A 183 -4.12 -28.81 20.93
C GLN A 183 -4.36 -30.29 20.61
N GLU A 184 -4.56 -30.65 19.35
CA GLU A 184 -4.73 -32.04 18.90
C GLU A 184 -3.52 -32.92 19.27
N ILE A 185 -2.30 -32.40 19.06
CA ILE A 185 -1.07 -33.11 19.43
C ILE A 185 -0.95 -33.25 20.95
N LEU A 186 -1.29 -32.20 21.73
CA LEU A 186 -1.29 -32.26 23.19
C LEU A 186 -2.31 -33.29 23.73
N SER A 187 -3.50 -33.36 23.14
CA SER A 187 -4.49 -34.39 23.48
C SER A 187 -3.99 -35.79 23.14
N SER A 188 -3.29 -35.96 22.02
CA SER A 188 -2.72 -37.25 21.62
C SER A 188 -1.53 -37.67 22.51
N LEU A 189 -0.79 -36.71 23.06
CA LEU A 189 0.34 -37.00 23.96
C LEU A 189 -0.10 -37.71 25.25
N HIS A 190 -1.32 -37.44 25.75
CA HIS A 190 -1.86 -38.15 26.91
C HIS A 190 -1.97 -39.67 26.65
N GLN A 191 -2.51 -40.07 25.49
CA GLN A 191 -2.61 -41.49 25.11
C GLN A 191 -1.23 -42.12 24.90
N VAL A 192 -0.29 -41.40 24.29
CA VAL A 192 1.06 -41.89 24.04
C VAL A 192 1.85 -42.13 25.34
N VAL A 193 1.63 -41.29 26.34
CA VAL A 193 2.21 -41.47 27.69
C VAL A 193 1.59 -42.68 28.39
N GLU A 194 0.29 -42.92 28.23
CA GLU A 194 -0.38 -44.12 28.75
C GLU A 194 0.09 -45.41 28.04
N GLU A 195 0.37 -45.32 26.73
CA GLU A 195 0.90 -46.40 25.89
C GLU A 195 2.40 -46.66 26.09
N ASN A 196 3.11 -45.77 26.80
CA ASN A 196 4.57 -45.82 27.01
C ASN A 196 5.40 -45.87 25.69
N ASP A 197 4.87 -45.25 24.63
CA ASP A 197 5.51 -45.20 23.30
C ASP A 197 6.45 -43.99 23.19
N GLU A 198 7.72 -44.20 23.54
CA GLU A 198 8.76 -43.17 23.54
C GLU A 198 9.02 -42.56 22.15
N GLU A 199 8.94 -43.36 21.08
CA GLU A 199 9.21 -42.89 19.71
C GLU A 199 8.14 -41.90 19.26
N LYS A 200 6.88 -42.26 19.47
CA LYS A 200 5.72 -41.41 19.18
C LYS A 200 5.71 -40.17 20.07
N PHE A 201 6.12 -40.29 21.34
CA PHE A 201 6.27 -39.15 22.25
C PHE A 201 7.29 -38.13 21.73
N HIS A 202 8.47 -38.58 21.33
CA HIS A 202 9.51 -37.71 20.77
C HIS A 202 9.07 -37.03 19.47
N LYS A 203 8.38 -37.76 18.59
CA LYS A 203 7.85 -37.23 17.33
C LYS A 203 6.84 -36.11 17.55
N LEU A 204 5.85 -36.33 18.42
CA LEU A 204 4.81 -35.33 18.74
C LEU A 204 5.41 -34.11 19.48
N SER A 205 6.35 -34.34 20.40
CA SER A 205 7.07 -33.27 21.10
C SER A 205 7.86 -32.36 20.14
N ASN A 206 8.52 -32.93 19.14
CA ASN A 206 9.22 -32.16 18.11
C ASN A 206 8.25 -31.34 17.23
N GLN A 207 7.09 -31.89 16.90
CA GLN A 207 6.05 -31.16 16.17
C GLN A 207 5.54 -29.95 16.97
N ILE A 208 5.27 -30.10 18.28
CA ILE A 208 4.92 -28.98 19.16
C ILE A 208 6.04 -27.93 19.19
N ARG A 209 7.30 -28.35 19.26
CA ARG A 209 8.45 -27.43 19.27
C ARG A 209 8.49 -26.58 18.00
N ASN A 210 8.25 -27.20 16.84
CA ASN A 210 8.21 -26.50 15.55
C ASN A 210 7.01 -25.55 15.46
N ILE A 211 5.82 -25.97 15.88
CA ILE A 211 4.63 -25.11 15.93
C ILE A 211 4.88 -23.90 16.86
N ASN A 212 5.48 -24.11 18.03
CA ASN A 212 5.83 -23.01 18.94
C ASN A 212 6.85 -22.04 18.33
N LYS A 213 7.74 -22.51 17.46
CA LYS A 213 8.68 -21.65 16.73
C LYS A 213 7.94 -20.79 15.71
N GLN A 214 7.06 -21.38 14.91
CA GLN A 214 6.23 -20.68 13.93
C GLN A 214 5.31 -19.64 14.61
N LEU A 215 4.62 -20.02 15.69
CA LEU A 215 3.79 -19.09 16.46
C LEU A 215 4.57 -17.91 17.06
N LYS A 216 5.86 -18.08 17.38
CA LYS A 216 6.72 -16.99 17.84
C LYS A 216 7.09 -16.00 16.72
N GLU A 217 7.04 -16.42 15.46
CA GLU A 217 7.30 -15.54 14.32
C GLU A 217 6.14 -14.55 14.14
N TYR A 218 4.89 -14.98 14.31
CA TYR A 218 3.72 -14.09 14.34
C TYR A 218 3.65 -13.17 15.57
N ALA A 219 4.34 -13.49 16.67
CA ALA A 219 4.38 -12.65 17.87
C ALA A 219 5.41 -11.51 17.80
N LYS A 220 6.26 -11.49 16.76
CA LYS A 220 7.34 -10.50 16.56
C LYS A 220 7.02 -9.45 15.49
N GLN A 221 5.97 -9.66 14.70
CA GLN A 221 5.47 -8.74 13.67
C GLN A 221 4.51 -7.73 14.29
#